data_AF-A0A448WMS7-F1
#
_entry.id   AF-A0A448WMS7-F1
#
_cell.length_a   1.000
_cell.length_b   1.000
_cell.length_c   1.000
_cell.angle_alpha   90.00
_cell.angle_beta   90.00
_cell.angle_gamma   90.00
#
_symmetry.space_group_name_H-M   'P 1'
#
loop_
_entity.id
_entity.type
_entity.pdbx_description
1 polymer ?
#
loop_
_entity_poly.entity_id
_entity_poly.type
_entity_poly.pdbx_seq_one_letter_code
_entity_poly.pdbx_strand_id
1 'polypeptide(L)'
;MKPVTVAWQLNGQDLVTSEKTETSYIEETGLAHLIIRRASHMDSGEYTCLVTGDIIEPISGRRISRTIISSSSVLIEQFRIIS
;
A
#
# COMPACT_ATOMS: atom_id res chain seq x y z
N MET A 1 11.80 0.82 18.37
CA MET A 1 11.99 0.69 16.91
C MET A 1 11.62 2.02 16.28
N LYS A 2 12.25 2.40 15.16
CA LYS A 2 11.92 3.65 14.44
C LYS A 2 10.62 3.44 13.66
N PRO A 3 9.78 4.48 13.47
CA PRO A 3 8.47 4.30 12.88
C PRO A 3 8.60 3.75 11.45
N VAL A 4 7.79 2.74 11.16
CA VAL A 4 7.61 2.21 9.81
C VAL A 4 6.58 3.10 9.13
N THR A 5 6.91 3.61 7.94
CA THR A 5 5.96 4.37 7.12
C THR A 5 5.40 3.45 6.04
N VAL A 6 4.08 3.35 5.97
CA VAL A 6 3.37 2.62 4.92
C VAL A 6 2.74 3.62 3.96
N ALA A 7 2.99 3.45 2.67
CA ALA A 7 2.36 4.19 1.58
C ALA A 7 1.80 3.22 0.55
N TRP A 8 0.78 3.67 -0.17
CA TRP A 8 0.12 2.89 -1.22
C TRP A 8 0.15 3.66 -2.53
N GLN A 9 0.26 2.94 -3.64
CA GLN A 9 0.15 3.47 -4.99
C GLN A 9 -0.85 2.66 -5.81
N LEU A 10 -1.55 3.33 -6.73
CA LEU A 10 -2.37 2.73 -7.77
C LEU A 10 -1.80 3.16 -9.13
N ASN A 11 -1.40 2.20 -9.95
CA ASN A 11 -0.79 2.43 -11.26
C ASN A 11 0.43 3.38 -11.19
N GLY A 12 1.24 3.22 -10.14
CA GLY A 12 2.43 4.03 -9.88
C GLY A 12 2.16 5.44 -9.34
N GLN A 13 0.90 5.83 -9.13
CA GLN A 13 0.53 7.10 -8.53
C GLN A 13 0.19 6.93 -7.05
N ASP A 14 0.62 7.88 -6.21
CA ASP A 14 0.32 7.86 -4.77
C ASP A 14 -1.19 7.83 -4.52
N LEU A 15 -1.62 6.82 -3.77
CA LEU A 15 -3.01 6.63 -3.40
C LEU A 15 -3.30 7.45 -2.14
N VAL A 16 -3.94 8.60 -2.32
CA VAL A 16 -4.28 9.52 -1.23
C VAL A 16 -5.46 8.96 -0.41
N THR A 17 -5.33 9.03 0.91
CA THR A 17 -6.40 8.64 1.84
C THR A 17 -7.62 9.56 1.66
N SER A 18 -8.80 8.96 1.57
CA SER A 18 -10.06 9.65 1.28
C SER A 18 -11.22 8.88 1.91
N GLU A 19 -12.47 9.35 1.80
CA GLU A 19 -13.64 8.57 2.22
C GLU A 19 -13.78 7.24 1.45
N LYS A 20 -13.13 7.09 0.30
CA LYS A 20 -13.10 5.85 -0.49
C LYS A 20 -12.05 4.86 -0.01
N THR A 21 -11.00 5.32 0.68
CA THR A 21 -9.80 4.55 0.93
C THR A 21 -9.45 4.57 2.42
N GLU A 22 -9.30 3.39 3.00
CA GLU A 22 -8.85 3.23 4.39
C GLU A 22 -7.57 2.41 4.42
N THR A 23 -6.62 2.82 5.26
CA THR A 23 -5.34 2.13 5.43
C THR A 23 -5.06 1.91 6.91
N SER A 24 -4.42 0.79 7.23
CA SER A 24 -3.95 0.49 8.58
C SER A 24 -2.68 -0.33 8.54
N TYR A 25 -1.91 -0.31 9.64
CA TYR A 25 -0.71 -1.11 9.82
C TYR A 25 -0.71 -1.72 11.22
N ILE A 26 -0.51 -3.02 11.30
CA ILE A 26 -0.45 -3.79 12.55
C ILE A 26 1.01 -4.09 12.85
N GLU A 27 1.61 -3.34 13.78
CA GLU A 27 3.04 -3.43 14.08
C GLU A 27 3.48 -4.82 14.55
N GLU A 28 2.65 -5.51 15.32
CA GLU A 28 2.97 -6.82 15.90
C GLU A 28 3.14 -7.91 14.84
N THR A 29 2.45 -7.78 13.70
CA THR A 29 2.46 -8.76 12.61
C THR A 29 3.17 -8.25 11.37
N GLY A 30 3.45 -6.94 11.28
CA GLY A 30 3.95 -6.29 10.07
C GLY A 30 2.91 -6.22 8.95
N LEU A 31 1.62 -6.38 9.25
CA LEU A 31 0.56 -6.45 8.25
C LEU A 31 0.03 -5.05 7.90
N ALA A 32 0.17 -4.67 6.63
CA ALA A 32 -0.42 -3.45 6.07
C ALA A 32 -1.73 -3.75 5.33
N HIS A 33 -2.79 -3.01 5.62
CA HIS A 33 -4.08 -3.13 4.96
C HIS A 33 -4.40 -1.88 4.12
N LEU A 34 -5.04 -2.14 2.98
CA LEU A 34 -5.73 -1.15 2.16
C LEU A 34 -7.14 -1.65 1.87
N ILE A 35 -8.14 -0.82 2.16
CA ILE A 35 -9.55 -1.10 1.91
C ILE A 35 -10.08 -0.04 0.95
N ILE A 36 -10.64 -0.49 -0.18
CA ILE A 36 -11.36 0.36 -1.14
C ILE A 36 -12.87 0.21 -0.89
N ARG A 37 -13.52 1.26 -0.40
CA ARG A 37 -14.96 1.28 -0.11
C ARG A 37 -15.75 1.52 -1.40
N ARG A 38 -16.86 0.77 -1.57
CA ARG A 38 -17.73 0.86 -2.76
C ARG A 38 -16.91 0.72 -4.05
N ALA A 39 -16.05 -0.30 -4.10
CA ALA A 39 -15.16 -0.55 -5.22
C ALA A 39 -15.94 -0.77 -6.53
N SER A 40 -15.38 -0.26 -7.62
CA SER A 40 -15.95 -0.29 -8.95
C SER A 40 -14.90 -0.75 -9.97
N HIS A 41 -15.31 -1.03 -11.20
CA HIS A 41 -14.36 -1.37 -12.26
C HIS A 41 -13.29 -0.31 -12.50
N MET A 42 -13.57 0.97 -12.19
CA MET A 42 -12.61 2.09 -12.26
C MET A 42 -11.49 2.01 -11.21
N ASP A 43 -11.63 1.16 -10.21
CA ASP A 43 -10.60 0.90 -9.19
C ASP A 43 -9.67 -0.25 -9.59
N SER A 44 -9.87 -0.84 -10.78
CA SER A 44 -8.93 -1.85 -11.30
C SER A 44 -7.56 -1.22 -11.58
N GLY A 45 -6.49 -1.99 -11.38
CA GLY A 45 -5.14 -1.55 -11.64
C GLY A 45 -4.09 -2.31 -10.85
N GLU A 46 -2.86 -1.83 -10.90
CA GLU A 46 -1.77 -2.35 -10.09
C GLU A 46 -1.67 -1.58 -8.78
N TYR A 47 -1.87 -2.29 -7.67
CA TYR A 47 -1.71 -1.75 -6.34
C TYR A 47 -0.32 -2.10 -5.81
N THR A 48 0.39 -1.09 -5.32
CA THR A 48 1.75 -1.24 -4.77
C THR A 48 1.80 -0.72 -3.34
N CYS A 49 2.22 -1.56 -2.40
CA CYS A 49 2.52 -1.20 -1.02
C CYS A 49 4.00 -0.88 -0.89
N LEU A 50 4.33 0.29 -0.34
CA LEU A 50 5.69 0.73 -0.04
C LEU A 50 5.85 0.86 1.47
N VAL A 51 6.73 0.05 2.04
CA VAL A 51 7.01 0.02 3.48
C VAL A 51 8.42 0.53 3.70
N THR A 52 8.56 1.70 4.32
CA THR A 52 9.86 2.32 4.60
C THR A 52 10.20 2.23 6.07
N GLY A 53 11.40 1.71 6.37
CA GLY A 53 11.92 1.60 7.72
C GLY A 53 13.37 2.04 7.81
N ASP A 54 13.78 2.48 8.99
CA ASP A 54 15.15 2.89 9.26
C ASP A 54 15.95 1.78 9.95
N ILE A 55 17.04 1.36 9.32
CA ILE A 55 18.02 0.44 9.90
C ILE A 55 19.25 1.21 10.39
N ILE A 56 19.92 0.69 11.43
CA ILE A 56 21.25 1.17 11.83
C ILE A 56 22.26 0.22 11.18
N GLU A 57 23.15 0.78 10.37
CA GLU A 57 24.24 0.02 9.77
C GLU A 57 25.19 -0.47 10.88
N PRO A 58 25.42 -1.79 11.03
CA PRO A 58 26.13 -2.34 12.18
C PRO A 58 27.55 -1.82 12.37
N ILE A 59 28.23 -1.50 11.28
CA ILE A 59 29.65 -1.13 11.26
C ILE A 59 29.85 0.37 11.46
N SER A 60 29.09 1.18 10.72
CA SER A 60 29.25 2.64 10.73
C SER A 60 28.37 3.34 11.78
N GLY A 61 27.36 2.66 12.31
CA GLY A 61 26.31 3.26 13.14
C GLY A 61 25.37 4.19 12.37
N ARG A 62 25.52 4.30 11.05
CA ARG A 62 24.73 5.22 10.22
C ARG A 62 23.28 4.76 10.13
N ARG A 63 22.36 5.72 10.24
CA ARG A 63 20.94 5.49 9.94
C ARG A 63 20.72 5.44 8.43
N ILE A 64 20.17 4.33 7.94
CA ILE A 64 19.84 4.12 6.53
C ILE A 64 18.35 3.82 6.43
N SER A 65 17.64 4.58 5.61
CA SER A 65 16.25 4.28 5.27
C SER A 65 16.20 3.25 4.13
N ARG A 66 15.36 2.23 4.28
CA ARG A 66 15.14 1.16 3.31
C ARG A 66 13.65 1.04 3.04
N THR A 67 13.30 0.79 1.78
CA THR A 67 11.92 0.58 1.34
C THR A 67 11.76 -0.83 0.79
N ILE A 68 10.73 -1.53 1.25
CA ILE A 68 10.25 -2.79 0.69
C ILE A 68 9.00 -2.48 -0.14
N ILE A 69 8.91 -3.11 -1.31
CA ILE A 69 7.83 -2.89 -2.27
C ILE A 69 7.13 -4.22 -2.54
N SER A 70 5.80 -4.22 -2.52
CA SER A 70 4.98 -5.37 -2.90
C SER A 70 3.84 -4.91 -3.80
N SER A 71 3.72 -5.52 -4.98
CA SER A 71 2.73 -5.14 -6.00
C SER A 71 1.78 -6.29 -6.34
N SER A 72 0.53 -5.95 -6.66
CA SER A 72 -0.49 -6.90 -7.09
C SER A 72 -1.44 -6.26 -8.10
N SER A 73 -1.74 -6.98 -9.18
CA SER A 73 -2.72 -6.54 -10.18
C SER A 73 -4.12 -6.99 -9.79
N VAL A 74 -5.06 -6.05 -9.77
CA VAL A 74 -6.46 -6.27 -9.39
C VAL A 74 -7.38 -5.88 -10.54
N LEU A 75 -8.28 -6.79 -10.92
CA LEU A 75 -9.32 -6.55 -11.91
C LEU A 75 -10.69 -6.66 -11.24
N ILE A 76 -11.50 -5.61 -11.37
CA ILE A 76 -12.89 -5.57 -10.90
C ILE A 76 -13.79 -5.50 -12.14
N GLU A 77 -14.52 -6.57 -12.42
CA GLU A 77 -15.38 -6.66 -13.60
C GLU A 77 -16.67 -5.84 -13.43
N GLN A 78 -17.13 -5.21 -14.52
CA GLN A 78 -18.46 -4.62 -14.58
C GLN A 78 -19.42 -5.60 -15.29
N PHE A 79 -20.39 -6.13 -14.54
CA PHE A 79 -21.47 -6.91 -15.14
C PHE A 79 -22.51 -5.96 -15.76
N ARG A 80 -22.62 -5.95 -17.09
CA ARG A 80 -23.79 -5.40 -17.77
C ARG A 80 -24.88 -6.47 -17.84
N ILE A 81 -26.02 -6.21 -17.20
CA ILE A 81 -27.23 -6.99 -17.46
C ILE A 81 -27.77 -6.50 -18.80
N ILE A 82 -27.76 -7.38 -19.80
CA ILE A 82 -28.38 -7.12 -21.10
C ILE A 82 -29.87 -7.40 -20.90
N SER A 83 -30.71 -6.36 -21.01
CA SER A 83 -32.18 -6.43 -20.96
C SER A 83 -32.78 -6.79 -22.31
#